data_AF-A0A932SSA8-F1
#
_entry.id   AF-A0A932SSA8-F1
#
_cell.length_a   1.000
_cell.length_b   1.000
_cell.length_c   1.000
_cell.angle_alpha   90.00
_cell.angle_beta   90.00
_cell.angle_gamma   90.00
#
_symmetry.space_group_name_H-M   'P 1'
#
loop_
_entity.id
_entity.type
_entity.pdbx_description
1 polymer ?
#
loop_
_entity_poly.entity_id
_entity_poly.type
_entity_poly.pdbx_seq_one_letter_code
_entity_poly.pdbx_strand_id
1 'polypeptide(L)'
;MYTTCHDSSKSSSPAAHASAAELEDFEESWQVVYIGKSRVGYARSSSGRLKRDGREVVMTDSEMNMTIARFKQSVKTKAITHSEETPEGELLAFRFEMQNPPAAPLRSSGRVEGDKLFLTTETNGKPTTKEMKWDRSVKSPAYQDRLLRENPLKPGDKRVLETFDPQFGKRSTVTLTAGAIEDVPLLGGKSRKLLAVAISQSVAPLITATEFLDEKGVALKSIVSFANMATYTVTKDEALKALTGEEVDMAFATLVKAGKIDRSAETRRAVYRVSITGEDPAKALSTGPTQQVERVSDYAVDLTVTAIAPPEEAPAGAPQNPGREFLAPNEYIQSDDNRVRKHAADAVKDESEPWKQSQLMEKWVAENLKQKNFSTLLASAAEVAKDLSGDCTEHAVLLAAMCRARGIPSRVAVGLVYVPSLASFGGHMWTEVYVRGKWVPLDATLGRGGIAADHIKFGDSSFSSDGDVSPIMSFLPLVAALSKMKIEVRDVKYE
;
A
#
# COMPACT_ATOMS: atom_id res chain seq x y z
N MET A 1 3.90 -21.58 54.72
CA MET A 1 4.73 -20.68 53.89
C MET A 1 4.41 -20.96 52.43
N TYR A 2 3.41 -20.28 51.89
CA TYR A 2 3.13 -20.25 50.46
C TYR A 2 3.23 -18.79 50.05
N THR A 3 4.31 -18.45 49.35
CA THR A 3 4.59 -17.10 48.87
C THR A 3 3.91 -16.96 47.52
N THR A 4 2.81 -16.22 47.48
CA THR A 4 2.14 -15.76 46.26
C THR A 4 2.98 -14.66 45.61
N CYS A 5 3.61 -14.94 44.47
CA CYS A 5 4.15 -13.91 43.59
C CYS A 5 2.99 -13.26 42.81
N HIS A 6 2.72 -12.00 43.12
CA HIS A 6 1.97 -11.09 42.25
C HIS A 6 2.85 -10.71 41.07
N ASP A 7 2.59 -11.31 39.91
CA ASP A 7 3.12 -10.81 38.65
C ASP A 7 2.22 -9.66 38.17
N SER A 8 2.68 -8.44 38.41
CA SER A 8 2.02 -7.20 38.00
C SER A 8 2.54 -6.83 36.63
N SER A 9 1.98 -7.46 35.60
CA SER A 9 2.03 -6.98 34.22
C SER A 9 1.21 -5.69 34.11
N LYS A 10 1.80 -4.59 34.59
CA LYS A 10 1.37 -3.24 34.20
C LYS A 10 1.69 -3.10 32.71
N SER A 11 0.73 -3.49 31.88
CA SER A 11 0.43 -2.82 30.61
C SER A 11 0.54 -1.32 30.89
N SER A 12 1.62 -0.69 30.45
CA SER A 12 1.76 0.75 30.51
C SER A 12 0.65 1.35 29.67
N SER A 13 -0.34 1.95 30.33
CA SER A 13 -1.33 2.81 29.68
C SER A 13 -0.60 3.78 28.74
N PRO A 14 -1.17 4.09 27.57
CA PRO A 14 -0.60 5.11 26.70
C PRO A 14 -0.44 6.40 27.49
N ALA A 15 0.72 7.05 27.38
CA ALA A 15 0.90 8.41 27.89
C ALA A 15 -0.27 9.24 27.36
N ALA A 16 -1.02 9.88 28.27
CA ALA A 16 -2.16 10.70 27.90
C ALA A 16 -1.69 11.77 26.90
N HIS A 17 -2.43 11.94 25.79
CA HIS A 17 -2.19 13.03 24.86
C HIS A 17 -2.20 14.35 25.64
N ALA A 18 -1.10 15.11 25.57
CA ALA A 18 -1.07 16.45 26.14
C ALA A 18 -2.10 17.31 25.38
N SER A 19 -2.94 18.02 26.12
CA SER A 19 -3.89 18.97 25.57
C SER A 19 -3.16 20.20 25.03
N ALA A 20 -3.77 20.92 24.07
CA ALA A 20 -3.17 22.14 23.51
C ALA A 20 -2.84 23.21 24.57
N ALA A 21 -3.53 23.20 25.72
CA ALA A 21 -3.28 24.10 26.84
C ALA A 21 -1.99 23.76 27.63
N GLU A 22 -1.46 22.56 27.47
CA GLU A 22 -0.25 22.08 28.14
C GLU A 22 1.01 22.23 27.27
N LEU A 23 0.85 22.69 26.03
CA LEU A 23 1.92 22.85 25.04
C LEU A 23 2.34 24.32 24.91
N GLU A 24 3.63 24.58 25.10
CA GLU A 24 4.28 25.84 24.72
C GLU A 24 4.45 25.89 23.20
N ASP A 25 4.43 27.10 22.62
CA ASP A 25 4.58 27.34 21.17
C ASP A 25 3.64 26.48 20.29
N PHE A 26 2.39 26.32 20.75
CA PHE A 26 1.41 25.52 20.04
C PHE A 26 1.07 26.12 18.68
N GLU A 27 1.22 25.31 17.64
CA GLU A 27 0.83 25.62 16.27
C GLU A 27 -0.12 24.56 15.73
N GLU A 28 -1.11 24.98 14.94
CA GLU A 28 -2.04 24.10 14.24
C GLU A 28 -2.15 24.51 12.77
N SER A 29 -2.14 23.53 11.88
CA SER A 29 -2.30 23.69 10.43
C SER A 29 -3.45 22.82 9.94
N TRP A 30 -4.20 23.36 8.99
CA TRP A 30 -5.36 22.69 8.38
C TRP A 30 -5.22 22.68 6.85
N GLN A 31 -5.54 21.54 6.25
CA GLN A 31 -5.48 21.37 4.81
C GLN A 31 -6.73 20.69 4.28
N VAL A 32 -7.13 21.03 3.07
CA VAL A 32 -8.11 20.25 2.29
C VAL A 32 -7.39 19.29 1.36
N VAL A 33 -7.94 18.09 1.19
CA VAL A 33 -7.37 17.03 0.36
C VAL A 33 -8.20 16.85 -0.90
N TYR A 34 -7.54 16.81 -2.05
CA TYR A 34 -8.12 16.61 -3.37
C TYR A 34 -7.49 15.41 -4.08
N ILE A 35 -8.30 14.70 -4.85
CA ILE A 35 -7.85 13.76 -5.88
C ILE A 35 -8.42 14.25 -7.21
N GLY A 36 -7.53 14.62 -8.14
CA GLY A 36 -7.94 15.32 -9.36
C GLY A 36 -8.66 16.63 -9.04
N LYS A 37 -9.95 16.72 -9.37
CA LYS A 37 -10.78 17.92 -9.12
C LYS A 37 -11.72 17.79 -7.93
N SER A 38 -11.87 16.59 -7.36
CA SER A 38 -12.80 16.37 -6.26
C SER A 38 -12.11 16.48 -4.92
N ARG A 39 -12.74 17.19 -3.99
CA ARG A 39 -12.34 17.22 -2.59
C ARG A 39 -12.73 15.90 -1.95
N VAL A 40 -11.76 15.20 -1.39
CA VAL A 40 -11.97 13.89 -0.77
C VAL A 40 -11.81 13.95 0.75
N GLY A 41 -11.32 15.05 1.32
CA GLY A 41 -11.05 15.08 2.74
C GLY A 41 -10.40 16.35 3.27
N TYR A 42 -9.82 16.21 4.45
CA TYR A 42 -8.99 17.22 5.11
C TYR A 42 -7.88 16.54 5.91
N ALA A 43 -6.83 17.31 6.19
CA ALA A 43 -5.79 16.95 7.13
C ALA A 43 -5.62 18.06 8.17
N ARG A 44 -5.20 17.69 9.38
CA ARG A 44 -4.74 18.64 10.38
C ARG A 44 -3.44 18.15 10.99
N SER A 45 -2.58 19.08 11.34
CA SER A 45 -1.37 18.82 12.12
C SER A 45 -1.28 19.85 13.23
N SER A 46 -0.89 19.42 14.41
CA SER A 46 -0.59 20.30 15.53
C SER A 46 0.73 19.92 16.16
N SER A 47 1.51 20.92 16.56
CA SER A 47 2.78 20.70 17.24
C SER A 47 2.97 21.70 18.36
N GLY A 48 3.72 21.31 19.38
CA GLY A 48 4.11 22.17 20.47
C GLY A 48 5.17 21.51 21.35
N ARG A 49 5.64 22.26 22.34
CA ARG A 49 6.72 21.84 23.24
C ARG A 49 6.16 21.59 24.63
N LEU A 50 6.70 20.61 25.34
CA LEU A 50 6.48 20.47 26.77
C LEU A 50 7.74 20.02 27.50
N LYS A 51 7.79 20.27 28.81
CA LYS A 51 8.82 19.72 29.68
C LYS A 51 8.33 18.43 30.33
N ARG A 52 9.03 17.32 30.09
CA ARG A 52 8.80 16.02 30.71
C ARG A 52 10.08 15.56 31.40
N ASP A 53 10.02 15.32 32.70
CA ASP A 53 11.17 14.89 33.52
C ASP A 53 12.41 15.79 33.36
N GLY A 54 12.18 17.11 33.27
CA GLY A 54 13.25 18.11 33.11
C GLY A 54 13.84 18.20 31.69
N ARG A 55 13.31 17.45 30.72
CA ARG A 55 13.71 17.50 29.31
C ARG A 55 12.63 18.16 28.46
N GLU A 56 13.05 18.94 27.49
CA GLU A 56 12.15 19.48 26.48
C GLU A 56 11.81 18.39 25.46
N VAL A 57 10.52 18.27 25.14
CA VAL A 57 9.97 17.32 24.17
C VAL A 57 9.10 18.10 23.21
N VAL A 58 9.36 17.93 21.91
CA VAL A 58 8.47 18.41 20.86
C VAL A 58 7.48 17.30 20.56
N MET A 59 6.19 17.63 20.60
CA MET A 59 5.10 16.72 20.26
C MET A 59 4.47 17.18 18.96
N THR A 60 4.14 16.22 18.10
CA THR A 60 3.38 16.46 16.86
C THR A 60 2.30 15.42 16.73
N ASP A 61 1.06 15.88 16.61
CA ASP A 61 -0.11 15.08 16.28
C ASP A 61 -0.57 15.46 14.88
N SER A 62 -0.87 14.48 14.03
CA SER A 62 -1.49 14.74 12.73
C SER A 62 -2.58 13.73 12.45
N GLU A 63 -3.61 14.16 11.72
CA GLU A 63 -4.62 13.26 11.19
C GLU A 63 -5.00 13.65 9.77
N MET A 64 -5.33 12.65 8.96
CA MET A 64 -5.83 12.82 7.62
C MET A 64 -7.11 12.00 7.47
N ASN A 65 -8.21 12.68 7.16
CA ASN A 65 -9.51 12.07 6.96
C ASN A 65 -9.85 12.16 5.48
N MET A 66 -10.16 11.02 4.85
CA MET A 66 -10.56 10.96 3.45
C MET A 66 -11.81 10.09 3.27
N THR A 67 -12.58 10.41 2.24
CA THR A 67 -13.67 9.61 1.71
C THR A 67 -13.46 9.50 0.20
N ILE A 68 -13.32 8.28 -0.29
CA ILE A 68 -13.18 7.96 -1.72
C ILE A 68 -14.28 6.99 -2.14
N ALA A 69 -14.70 7.03 -3.40
CA ALA A 69 -15.59 5.99 -3.92
C ALA A 69 -14.76 4.85 -4.52
N ARG A 70 -15.29 3.63 -4.43
CA ARG A 70 -14.79 2.46 -5.15
C ARG A 70 -15.99 1.61 -5.58
N PHE A 71 -16.20 1.49 -6.88
CA PHE A 71 -17.42 0.89 -7.46
C PHE A 71 -18.72 1.45 -6.84
N LYS A 72 -18.78 2.78 -6.71
CA LYS A 72 -19.88 3.56 -6.07
C LYS A 72 -20.11 3.28 -4.58
N GLN A 73 -19.25 2.50 -3.91
CA GLN A 73 -19.25 2.36 -2.46
C GLN A 73 -18.25 3.33 -1.85
N SER A 74 -18.66 4.07 -0.83
CA SER A 74 -17.78 5.01 -0.14
C SER A 74 -16.86 4.28 0.85
N VAL A 75 -15.55 4.50 0.70
CA VAL A 75 -14.49 4.06 1.61
C VAL A 75 -14.07 5.26 2.43
N LYS A 76 -14.18 5.18 3.76
CA LYS A 76 -13.68 6.21 4.67
C LYS A 76 -12.34 5.76 5.23
N THR A 77 -11.33 6.62 5.14
CA THR A 77 -10.02 6.36 5.73
C THR A 77 -9.63 7.45 6.69
N LYS A 78 -9.02 7.08 7.81
CA LYS A 78 -8.42 8.00 8.77
C LYS A 78 -7.01 7.53 9.11
N ALA A 79 -6.02 8.32 8.74
CA ALA A 79 -4.64 8.14 9.21
C ALA A 79 -4.40 9.05 10.41
N ILE A 80 -3.78 8.53 11.46
CA ILE A 80 -3.43 9.26 12.68
C ILE A 80 -1.96 8.98 12.97
N THR A 81 -1.19 10.04 13.19
CA THR A 81 0.21 9.97 13.60
C THR A 81 0.43 10.80 14.85
N HIS A 82 1.24 10.27 15.74
CA HIS A 82 1.77 10.95 16.90
C HIS A 82 3.28 10.76 16.91
N SER A 83 4.04 11.83 17.16
CA SER A 83 5.49 11.79 17.30
C SER A 83 5.91 12.58 18.52
N GLU A 84 6.85 12.03 19.28
CA GLU A 84 7.60 12.72 20.33
C GLU A 84 9.07 12.73 19.93
N GLU A 85 9.69 13.91 19.97
CA GLU A 85 11.09 14.09 19.61
C GLU A 85 11.81 15.08 20.53
N THR A 86 13.14 15.07 20.51
CA THR A 86 13.94 16.13 21.14
C THR A 86 13.87 17.42 20.32
N PRO A 87 14.28 18.58 20.86
CA PRO A 87 14.41 19.81 20.08
C PRO A 87 15.33 19.66 18.86
N GLU A 88 16.31 18.76 18.90
CA GLU A 88 17.21 18.42 17.78
C GLU A 88 16.58 17.43 16.79
N GLY A 89 15.38 16.94 17.07
CA GLY A 89 14.60 16.04 16.21
C GLY A 89 14.88 14.56 16.42
N GLU A 90 15.60 14.15 17.47
CA GLU A 90 15.82 12.73 17.77
C GLU A 90 14.49 12.07 18.16
N LEU A 91 14.14 10.94 17.55
CA LEU A 91 12.91 10.23 17.85
C LEU A 91 12.93 9.67 19.28
N LEU A 92 11.88 9.97 20.05
CA LEU A 92 11.67 9.42 21.40
C LEU A 92 10.57 8.36 21.39
N ALA A 93 9.43 8.69 20.78
CA ALA A 93 8.30 7.78 20.63
C ALA A 93 7.45 8.15 19.41
N PHE A 94 6.70 7.18 18.90
CA PHE A 94 5.66 7.47 17.91
C PHE A 94 4.48 6.52 18.07
N ARG A 95 3.36 6.92 17.45
CA ARG A 95 2.22 6.05 17.15
C ARG A 95 1.71 6.37 15.75
N PHE A 96 1.33 5.32 15.03
CA PHE A 96 0.63 5.37 13.77
C PHE A 96 -0.62 4.50 13.86
N GLU A 97 -1.72 5.00 13.32
CA GLU A 97 -2.97 4.25 13.19
C GLU A 97 -3.62 4.58 11.85
N MET A 98 -3.94 3.54 11.08
CA MET A 98 -4.72 3.65 9.85
C MET A 98 -6.07 2.95 10.08
N GLN A 99 -7.15 3.71 9.97
CA GLN A 99 -8.52 3.22 10.10
C GLN A 99 -9.19 3.22 8.73
N ASN A 100 -9.79 2.10 8.35
CA ASN A 100 -10.53 1.92 7.10
C ASN A 100 -11.71 0.96 7.34
N PRO A 101 -12.72 1.37 8.15
CA PRO A 101 -13.82 0.51 8.50
C PRO A 101 -14.56 -0.01 7.25
N PRO A 102 -15.02 -1.27 7.24
CA PRO A 102 -15.19 -2.15 8.41
C PRO A 102 -13.93 -2.93 8.83
N ALA A 103 -12.81 -2.83 8.11
CA ALA A 103 -11.59 -3.53 8.48
C ALA A 103 -11.04 -3.08 9.83
N ALA A 104 -10.32 -3.99 10.50
CA ALA A 104 -9.62 -3.64 11.73
C ALA A 104 -8.51 -2.61 11.43
N PRO A 105 -8.25 -1.67 12.34
CA PRO A 105 -7.21 -0.67 12.12
C PRO A 105 -5.82 -1.30 12.15
N LEU A 106 -4.95 -0.85 11.25
CA LEU A 106 -3.53 -1.13 11.33
C LEU A 106 -2.90 -0.16 12.33
N ARG A 107 -2.16 -0.68 13.32
CA ARG A 107 -1.45 0.17 14.28
C ARG A 107 0.03 -0.18 14.35
N SER A 108 0.84 0.84 14.55
CA SER A 108 2.24 0.69 14.95
C SER A 108 2.59 1.71 16.00
N SER A 109 3.44 1.34 16.95
CA SER A 109 4.00 2.24 17.94
C SER A 109 5.45 1.90 18.22
N GLY A 110 6.22 2.91 18.59
CA GLY A 110 7.63 2.74 18.91
C GLY A 110 8.04 3.60 20.08
N ARG A 111 8.96 3.08 20.89
CA ARG A 111 9.66 3.84 21.93
C ARG A 111 11.15 3.55 21.88
N VAL A 112 11.94 4.61 21.92
CA VAL A 112 13.40 4.53 21.97
C VAL A 112 13.84 4.51 23.43
N GLU A 113 14.58 3.47 23.82
CA GLU A 113 15.23 3.38 25.13
C GLU A 113 16.70 2.99 24.92
N GLY A 114 17.62 3.86 25.38
CA GLY A 114 19.05 3.64 25.19
C GLY A 114 19.46 3.67 23.70
N ASP A 115 19.91 2.52 23.19
CA ASP A 115 20.31 2.25 21.80
C ASP A 115 19.35 1.28 21.10
N LYS A 116 18.10 1.19 21.59
CA LYS A 116 17.08 0.26 21.09
C LYS A 116 15.77 0.97 20.80
N LEU A 117 15.12 0.56 19.71
CA LEU A 117 13.72 0.87 19.42
C LEU A 117 12.89 -0.38 19.68
N PHE A 118 11.89 -0.25 20.55
CA PHE A 118 10.86 -1.27 20.76
C PHE A 118 9.68 -0.97 19.84
N LEU A 119 9.59 -1.68 18.72
CA LEU A 119 8.52 -1.52 17.74
C LEU A 119 7.41 -2.53 18.04
N THR A 120 6.19 -2.06 18.25
CA THR A 120 4.99 -2.90 18.32
C THR A 120 4.12 -2.63 17.11
N THR A 121 3.75 -3.69 16.38
CA THR A 121 2.77 -3.65 15.29
C THR A 121 1.57 -4.48 15.68
N GLU A 122 0.37 -3.95 15.48
CA GLU A 122 -0.88 -4.66 15.76
C GLU A 122 -1.63 -4.84 14.44
N THR A 123 -1.84 -6.11 14.09
CA THR A 123 -2.66 -6.52 12.95
C THR A 123 -3.81 -7.37 13.50
N ASN A 124 -5.06 -6.97 13.23
CA ASN A 124 -6.27 -7.63 13.73
C ASN A 124 -6.34 -7.81 15.24
N GLY A 125 -5.90 -6.81 16.01
CA GLY A 125 -5.89 -6.89 17.47
C GLY A 125 -4.80 -7.81 18.06
N LYS A 126 -3.90 -8.36 17.24
CA LYS A 126 -2.77 -9.17 17.70
C LYS A 126 -1.48 -8.34 17.63
N PRO A 127 -0.95 -7.88 18.78
CA PRO A 127 0.31 -7.14 18.81
C PRO A 127 1.50 -8.09 18.66
N THR A 128 2.50 -7.66 17.90
CA THR A 128 3.82 -8.26 17.81
C THR A 128 4.86 -7.19 18.12
N THR A 129 5.76 -7.47 19.06
CA THR A 129 6.84 -6.55 19.44
C THR A 129 8.19 -7.09 18.98
N LYS A 130 9.01 -6.22 18.40
CA LYS A 130 10.40 -6.52 18.03
C LYS A 130 11.34 -5.43 18.54
N GLU A 131 12.54 -5.85 18.90
CA GLU A 131 13.64 -4.96 19.26
C GLU A 131 14.48 -4.66 18.02
N MET A 132 14.83 -3.39 17.82
CA MET A 132 15.71 -2.96 16.75
C MET A 132 16.84 -2.13 17.33
N LYS A 133 18.08 -2.38 16.87
CA LYS A 133 19.20 -1.47 17.18
C LYS A 133 18.87 -0.08 16.64
N TRP A 134 19.03 0.93 17.49
CA TRP A 134 18.67 2.30 17.23
C TRP A 134 19.89 3.22 17.11
N ASP A 135 19.80 4.15 16.17
CA ASP A 135 20.78 5.20 15.94
C ASP A 135 20.09 6.53 16.23
N ARG A 136 20.62 7.31 17.18
CA ARG A 136 20.02 8.58 17.60
C ARG A 136 20.08 9.67 16.53
N SER A 137 20.90 9.50 15.49
CA SER A 137 20.89 10.41 14.34
C SER A 137 19.60 10.33 13.52
N VAL A 138 18.84 9.23 13.64
CA VAL A 138 17.55 9.04 12.96
C VAL A 138 16.53 10.02 13.55
N LYS A 139 16.03 10.90 12.69
CA LYS A 139 15.07 11.93 13.06
C LYS A 139 13.66 11.38 13.14
N SER A 140 12.81 12.07 13.90
CA SER A 140 11.40 11.70 13.95
C SER A 140 10.72 11.93 12.59
N PRO A 141 9.58 11.25 12.32
CA PRO A 141 8.80 11.48 11.12
C PRO A 141 8.35 12.94 10.95
N ALA A 142 8.06 13.63 12.05
CA ALA A 142 7.56 15.01 12.06
C ALA A 142 8.67 16.06 11.87
N TYR A 143 9.94 15.68 12.05
CA TYR A 143 11.07 16.61 12.02
C TYR A 143 11.22 17.29 10.66
N GLN A 144 10.86 16.62 9.56
CA GLN A 144 10.98 17.18 8.20
C GLN A 144 10.30 18.55 8.07
N ASP A 145 9.05 18.66 8.51
CA ASP A 145 8.24 19.87 8.33
C ASP A 145 8.70 20.99 9.28
N ARG A 146 9.22 20.61 10.46
CA ARG A 146 9.86 21.55 11.38
C ARG A 146 11.18 22.08 10.82
N LEU A 147 12.01 21.20 10.28
CA LEU A 147 13.29 21.53 9.65
C LEU A 147 13.15 22.51 8.48
N LEU A 148 12.07 22.40 7.70
CA LEU A 148 11.77 23.35 6.62
C LEU A 148 11.41 24.74 7.14
N ARG A 149 10.78 24.85 8.31
CA ARG A 149 10.41 26.14 8.93
C ARG A 149 11.56 26.78 9.71
N GLU A 150 12.32 25.97 10.45
CA GLU A 150 13.49 26.44 11.21
C GLU A 150 14.67 26.80 10.31
N ASN A 151 14.81 26.09 9.19
CA ASN A 151 15.87 26.33 8.21
C ASN A 151 15.32 26.26 6.78
N PRO A 152 14.63 27.31 6.30
CA PRO A 152 14.03 27.36 4.97
C PRO A 152 15.07 27.13 3.87
N LEU A 153 14.68 26.32 2.87
CA LEU A 153 15.49 26.05 1.69
C LEU A 153 15.49 27.23 0.73
N LYS A 154 16.56 27.35 -0.07
CA LYS A 154 16.69 28.26 -1.20
C LYS A 154 16.73 27.47 -2.51
N PRO A 155 16.41 28.09 -3.66
CA PRO A 155 16.54 27.44 -4.96
C PRO A 155 17.91 26.79 -5.16
N GLY A 156 17.92 25.52 -5.58
CA GLY A 156 19.14 24.73 -5.78
C GLY A 156 19.65 24.00 -4.54
N ASP A 157 19.12 24.29 -3.35
CA ASP A 157 19.50 23.57 -2.14
C ASP A 157 19.07 22.10 -2.22
N LYS A 158 19.90 21.23 -1.62
CA LYS A 158 19.59 19.82 -1.40
C LYS A 158 19.83 19.47 0.06
N ARG A 159 18.88 18.77 0.67
CA ARG A 159 18.98 18.30 2.05
C ARG A 159 18.62 16.83 2.13
N VAL A 160 19.36 16.08 2.94
CA VAL A 160 19.13 14.65 3.18
C VAL A 160 19.02 14.45 4.68
N LEU A 161 18.02 13.70 5.12
CA LEU A 161 17.90 13.27 6.51
C LEU A 161 17.53 11.78 6.57
N GLU A 162 18.01 11.12 7.61
CA GLU A 162 17.54 9.80 8.00
C GLU A 162 16.35 9.98 8.94
N THR A 163 15.25 9.29 8.66
CA THR A 163 14.04 9.26 9.49
C THR A 163 13.56 7.82 9.68
N PHE A 164 12.48 7.65 10.42
CA PHE A 164 11.80 6.39 10.58
C PHE A 164 10.38 6.50 10.08
N ASP A 165 9.97 5.58 9.21
CA ASP A 165 8.61 5.53 8.72
C ASP A 165 7.78 4.61 9.63
N PRO A 166 6.79 5.16 10.36
CA PRO A 166 6.01 4.38 11.32
C PRO A 166 4.96 3.48 10.66
N GLN A 167 4.60 3.75 9.40
CA GLN A 167 3.70 2.91 8.62
C GLN A 167 4.42 1.65 8.13
N PHE A 168 5.69 1.76 7.70
CA PHE A 168 6.49 0.62 7.24
C PHE A 168 7.33 -0.05 8.33
N GLY A 169 7.50 0.61 9.48
CA GLY A 169 8.36 0.12 10.55
C GLY A 169 9.83 -0.01 10.12
N LYS A 170 10.31 0.89 9.24
CA LYS A 170 11.65 0.88 8.64
C LYS A 170 12.27 2.27 8.68
N ARG A 171 13.60 2.32 8.73
CA ARG A 171 14.36 3.56 8.49
C ARG A 171 14.19 3.99 7.03
N SER A 172 14.09 5.30 6.82
CA SER A 172 13.89 5.93 5.52
C SER A 172 14.87 7.08 5.36
N THR A 173 15.50 7.17 4.18
CA THR A 173 16.29 8.32 3.77
C THR A 173 15.35 9.25 3.02
N VAL A 174 15.13 10.45 3.55
CA VAL A 174 14.37 11.51 2.87
C VAL A 174 15.35 12.44 2.18
N THR A 175 15.12 12.67 0.89
CA THR A 175 15.84 13.68 0.12
C THR A 175 14.90 14.80 -0.28
N LEU A 176 15.28 16.03 0.07
CA LEU A 176 14.62 17.27 -0.29
C LEU A 176 15.47 17.98 -1.34
N THR A 177 14.88 18.30 -2.50
CA THR A 177 15.56 19.02 -3.58
C THR A 177 14.77 20.26 -3.94
N ALA A 178 15.31 21.43 -3.65
CA ALA A 178 14.69 22.72 -3.94
C ALA A 178 14.88 23.10 -5.41
N GLY A 179 13.77 23.21 -6.13
CA GLY A 179 13.71 23.64 -7.52
C GLY A 179 13.61 25.16 -7.65
N ALA A 180 12.86 25.61 -8.65
CA ALA A 180 12.61 27.01 -8.89
C ALA A 180 11.51 27.57 -7.99
N ILE A 181 11.46 28.90 -7.87
CA ILE A 181 10.29 29.60 -7.38
C ILE A 181 9.31 29.74 -8.55
N GLU A 182 8.11 29.20 -8.37
CA GLU A 182 7.09 29.11 -9.41
C GLU A 182 5.85 29.89 -9.02
N ASP A 183 5.09 30.35 -10.02
CA ASP A 183 3.76 30.89 -9.82
C ASP A 183 2.78 29.71 -9.66
N VAL A 184 2.38 29.45 -8.42
CA VAL A 184 1.61 28.25 -8.06
C VAL A 184 0.16 28.63 -7.81
N PRO A 185 -0.81 28.03 -8.54
CA PRO A 185 -2.22 28.22 -8.27
C PRO A 185 -2.61 27.50 -6.98
N LEU A 186 -3.21 28.26 -6.07
CA LEU A 186 -3.82 27.81 -4.82
C LEU A 186 -5.34 27.72 -4.96
N LEU A 187 -5.99 27.20 -3.91
CA LEU A 187 -7.45 27.13 -3.85
C LEU A 187 -8.08 28.53 -4.03
N GLY A 188 -9.17 28.61 -4.80
CA GLY A 188 -9.87 29.88 -5.08
C GLY A 188 -9.24 30.72 -6.21
N GLY A 189 -8.33 30.14 -7.01
CA GLY A 189 -7.80 30.76 -8.23
C GLY A 189 -6.74 31.84 -8.01
N LYS A 190 -6.27 32.01 -6.76
CA LYS A 190 -5.15 32.90 -6.45
C LYS A 190 -3.84 32.16 -6.68
N SER A 191 -2.90 32.83 -7.33
CA SER A 191 -1.54 32.35 -7.46
C SER A 191 -0.61 32.96 -6.42
N ARG A 192 0.44 32.23 -6.03
CA ARG A 192 1.55 32.74 -5.21
C ARG A 192 2.89 32.24 -5.73
N LYS A 193 3.93 33.06 -5.58
CA LYS A 193 5.31 32.65 -5.82
C LYS A 193 5.77 31.74 -4.69
N LEU A 194 5.99 30.45 -4.97
CA LEU A 194 6.36 29.44 -3.98
C LEU A 194 7.55 28.63 -4.48
N LEU A 195 8.41 28.22 -3.54
CA LEU A 195 9.52 27.32 -3.83
C LEU A 195 8.98 25.90 -3.99
N ALA A 196 9.20 25.29 -5.16
CA ALA A 196 8.90 23.88 -5.37
C ALA A 196 10.01 23.01 -4.77
N VAL A 197 9.68 22.13 -3.82
CA VAL A 197 10.62 21.20 -3.19
C VAL A 197 10.19 19.78 -3.49
N ALA A 198 10.98 19.07 -4.29
CA ALA A 198 10.76 17.66 -4.56
C ALA A 198 11.23 16.82 -3.37
N ILE A 199 10.38 15.89 -2.93
CA ILE A 199 10.60 14.99 -1.81
C ILE A 199 10.55 13.54 -2.29
N SER A 200 11.58 12.78 -1.97
CA SER A 200 11.65 11.33 -2.23
C SER A 200 12.10 10.59 -0.98
N GLN A 201 11.60 9.36 -0.82
CA GLN A 201 11.89 8.51 0.35
C GLN A 201 12.40 7.14 -0.08
N SER A 202 13.41 6.60 0.62
CA SER A 202 14.00 5.29 0.26
C SER A 202 13.05 4.11 0.49
N VAL A 203 12.11 4.21 1.42
CA VAL A 203 11.11 3.15 1.69
C VAL A 203 9.98 3.09 0.65
N ALA A 204 9.77 4.17 -0.10
CA ALA A 204 8.72 4.28 -1.11
C ALA A 204 9.21 5.11 -2.33
N PRO A 205 10.25 4.66 -3.06
CA PRO A 205 10.94 5.48 -4.06
C PRO A 205 10.09 5.85 -5.27
N LEU A 206 8.99 5.13 -5.53
CA LEU A 206 8.05 5.43 -6.62
C LEU A 206 6.96 6.44 -6.18
N ILE A 207 6.87 6.77 -4.88
CA ILE A 207 6.01 7.84 -4.37
C ILE A 207 6.90 9.06 -4.15
N THR A 208 6.68 10.09 -4.97
CA THR A 208 7.36 11.38 -4.83
C THR A 208 6.32 12.42 -4.45
N ALA A 209 6.69 13.35 -3.58
CA ALA A 209 5.90 14.52 -3.30
C ALA A 209 6.58 15.79 -3.82
N THR A 210 5.82 16.83 -4.09
CA THR A 210 6.31 18.19 -4.29
C THR A 210 5.58 19.10 -3.33
N GLU A 211 6.33 19.71 -2.42
CA GLU A 211 5.85 20.74 -1.51
C GLU A 211 6.08 22.11 -2.13
N PHE A 212 5.09 22.99 -2.06
CA PHE A 212 5.19 24.37 -2.50
C PHE A 212 5.23 25.28 -1.28
N LEU A 213 6.43 25.75 -0.95
CA LEU A 213 6.74 26.46 0.28
C LEU A 213 6.75 27.97 0.08
N ASP A 214 6.30 28.72 1.08
CA ASP A 214 6.55 30.16 1.16
C ASP A 214 7.98 30.47 1.66
N GLU A 215 8.31 31.77 1.77
CA GLU A 215 9.63 32.23 2.22
C GLU A 215 10.01 31.83 3.66
N LYS A 216 9.02 31.41 4.46
CA LYS A 216 9.19 30.93 5.84
C LYS A 216 9.25 29.40 5.92
N GLY A 217 9.26 28.71 4.77
CA GLY A 217 9.26 27.26 4.71
C GLY A 217 7.92 26.62 5.04
N VAL A 218 6.82 27.38 5.01
CA VAL A 218 5.47 26.85 5.26
C VAL A 218 4.88 26.33 3.95
N ALA A 219 4.45 25.06 3.94
CA ALA A 219 3.78 24.46 2.81
C ALA A 219 2.36 25.04 2.63
N LEU A 220 2.09 25.59 1.45
CA LEU A 220 0.74 26.08 1.09
C LEU A 220 0.00 25.11 0.15
N LYS A 221 0.75 24.25 -0.53
CA LYS A 221 0.24 23.21 -1.41
C LYS A 221 1.22 22.06 -1.44
N SER A 222 0.70 20.85 -1.49
CA SER A 222 1.50 19.64 -1.70
C SER A 222 0.88 18.84 -2.83
N ILE A 223 1.70 18.17 -3.64
CA ILE A 223 1.24 17.21 -4.65
C ILE A 223 1.99 15.91 -4.43
N VAL A 224 1.28 14.81 -4.26
CA VAL A 224 1.83 13.46 -4.16
C VAL A 224 1.58 12.75 -5.49
N SER A 225 2.61 12.09 -6.03
CA SER A 225 2.50 11.38 -7.31
C SER A 225 1.43 10.28 -7.29
N PHE A 226 1.23 9.66 -6.12
CA PHE A 226 0.17 8.69 -5.89
C PHE A 226 -1.22 9.33 -6.06
N ALA A 227 -2.00 8.81 -7.01
CA ALA A 227 -3.35 9.28 -7.37
C ALA A 227 -3.44 10.77 -7.77
N ASN A 228 -2.31 11.45 -8.03
CA ASN A 228 -2.26 12.90 -8.21
C ASN A 228 -2.99 13.64 -7.07
N MET A 229 -2.77 13.19 -5.84
CA MET A 229 -3.38 13.75 -4.66
C MET A 229 -2.75 15.10 -4.36
N ALA A 230 -3.57 16.11 -4.10
CA ALA A 230 -3.12 17.44 -3.74
C ALA A 230 -3.69 17.89 -2.40
N THR A 231 -2.89 18.57 -1.59
CA THR A 231 -3.36 19.28 -0.39
C THR A 231 -3.23 20.78 -0.59
N TYR A 232 -4.11 21.54 0.06
CA TYR A 232 -4.04 23.00 0.09
C TYR A 232 -4.25 23.47 1.52
N THR A 233 -3.32 24.29 2.02
CA THR A 233 -3.41 24.89 3.36
C THR A 233 -4.52 25.94 3.38
N VAL A 234 -5.46 25.78 4.30
CA VAL A 234 -6.66 26.61 4.46
C VAL A 234 -6.96 26.87 5.94
N THR A 235 -7.99 27.66 6.24
CA THR A 235 -8.47 27.80 7.62
C THR A 235 -9.18 26.54 8.10
N LYS A 236 -9.25 26.35 9.42
CA LYS A 236 -10.02 25.27 10.06
C LYS A 236 -11.47 25.21 9.55
N ASP A 237 -12.14 26.36 9.51
CA ASP A 237 -13.53 26.44 9.06
C ASP A 237 -13.70 25.95 7.62
N GLU A 238 -12.75 26.28 6.73
CA GLU A 238 -12.77 25.80 5.34
C GLU A 238 -12.51 24.29 5.25
N ALA A 239 -11.53 23.79 6.02
CA ALA A 239 -11.17 22.38 6.06
C ALA A 239 -12.29 21.47 6.61
N LEU A 240 -13.13 21.99 7.49
CA LEU A 240 -14.25 21.26 8.10
C LEU A 240 -15.59 21.40 7.35
N LYS A 241 -15.66 22.21 6.28
CA LYS A 241 -16.84 22.22 5.40
C LYS A 241 -17.15 20.82 4.87
N ALA A 242 -18.44 20.51 4.75
CA ALA A 242 -18.91 19.25 4.21
C ALA A 242 -18.34 19.00 2.81
N LEU A 243 -17.99 17.74 2.52
CA LEU A 243 -17.62 17.33 1.18
C LEU A 243 -18.83 17.53 0.26
N THR A 244 -18.63 18.28 -0.82
CA THR A 244 -19.64 18.57 -1.83
C THR A 244 -19.07 18.23 -3.21
N GLY A 245 -19.91 17.67 -4.09
CA GLY A 245 -19.49 17.21 -5.43
C GLY A 245 -19.55 15.69 -5.59
N GLU A 246 -19.28 15.22 -6.81
CA GLU A 246 -19.22 13.78 -7.10
C GLU A 246 -17.96 13.14 -6.48
N GLU A 247 -18.14 12.02 -5.78
CA GLU A 247 -17.04 11.20 -5.30
C GLU A 247 -16.23 10.66 -6.48
N VAL A 248 -14.90 10.77 -6.42
CA VAL A 248 -14.03 10.12 -7.40
C VAL A 248 -14.05 8.63 -7.13
N ASP A 249 -14.54 7.88 -8.11
CA ASP A 249 -14.49 6.42 -8.05
C ASP A 249 -13.13 5.92 -8.51
N MET A 250 -12.30 5.52 -7.55
CA MET A 250 -10.93 5.06 -7.77
C MET A 250 -10.87 3.79 -8.62
N ALA A 251 -11.92 2.97 -8.65
CA ALA A 251 -11.96 1.79 -9.51
C ALA A 251 -12.07 2.16 -10.98
N PHE A 252 -12.76 3.26 -11.31
CA PHE A 252 -12.86 3.75 -12.69
C PHE A 252 -11.70 4.68 -13.07
N ALA A 253 -11.16 5.44 -12.11
CA ALA A 253 -10.01 6.33 -12.33
C ALA A 253 -8.72 5.58 -12.71
N THR A 254 -8.67 4.27 -12.44
CA THR A 254 -7.54 3.38 -12.71
C THR A 254 -7.68 2.56 -14.00
N LEU A 255 -8.75 2.77 -14.79
CA LEU A 255 -8.96 2.01 -16.02
C LEU A 255 -8.06 2.49 -17.17
N VAL A 256 -7.40 1.55 -17.83
CA VAL A 256 -6.62 1.79 -19.05
C VAL A 256 -7.42 1.27 -20.25
N LYS A 257 -7.92 2.18 -21.09
CA LYS A 257 -8.64 1.81 -22.32
C LYS A 257 -7.71 1.04 -23.26
N ALA A 258 -8.19 -0.08 -23.79
CA ALA A 258 -7.43 -0.92 -24.73
C ALA A 258 -8.19 -1.29 -26.00
N GLY A 259 -9.52 -1.03 -26.05
CA GLY A 259 -10.37 -1.47 -27.15
C GLY A 259 -10.90 -2.88 -26.93
N LYS A 260 -11.66 -3.40 -27.90
CA LYS A 260 -12.38 -4.66 -27.78
C LYS A 260 -11.44 -5.87 -27.97
N ILE A 261 -11.40 -6.77 -26.99
CA ILE A 261 -10.89 -8.14 -27.11
C ILE A 261 -12.09 -9.07 -27.14
N ASP A 262 -12.34 -9.71 -28.27
CA ASP A 262 -13.37 -10.74 -28.38
C ASP A 262 -12.99 -11.95 -27.51
N ARG A 263 -13.97 -12.62 -26.89
CA ARG A 263 -13.76 -13.82 -26.07
C ARG A 263 -12.51 -13.75 -25.17
N SER A 264 -12.31 -12.62 -24.48
CA SER A 264 -11.06 -12.36 -23.74
C SER A 264 -10.66 -13.50 -22.81
N ALA A 265 -11.65 -14.11 -22.16
CA ALA A 265 -11.44 -15.19 -21.21
C ALA A 265 -11.13 -16.56 -21.84
N GLU A 266 -11.13 -16.68 -23.16
CA GLU A 266 -10.63 -17.83 -23.94
C GLU A 266 -9.25 -17.56 -24.53
N THR A 267 -8.68 -16.37 -24.33
CA THR A 267 -7.42 -15.98 -24.96
C THR A 267 -6.26 -16.80 -24.40
N ARG A 268 -5.55 -17.52 -25.27
CA ARG A 268 -4.35 -18.29 -24.95
C ARG A 268 -3.08 -17.48 -25.06
N ARG A 269 -3.02 -16.56 -26.03
CA ARG A 269 -1.89 -15.65 -26.20
C ARG A 269 -2.37 -14.30 -26.71
N ALA A 270 -1.85 -13.22 -26.16
CA ALA A 270 -2.08 -11.87 -26.65
C ALA A 270 -0.76 -11.10 -26.76
N VAL A 271 -0.69 -10.15 -27.69
CA VAL A 271 0.38 -9.15 -27.76
C VAL A 271 -0.24 -7.78 -27.55
N TYR A 272 0.29 -7.06 -26.59
CA TYR A 272 -0.12 -5.71 -26.25
C TYR A 272 1.03 -4.74 -26.48
N ARG A 273 0.80 -3.65 -27.21
CA ARG A 273 1.72 -2.51 -27.17
C ARG A 273 1.42 -1.69 -25.92
N VAL A 274 2.36 -1.67 -24.99
CA VAL A 274 2.26 -0.88 -23.76
C VAL A 274 3.18 0.32 -23.89
N SER A 275 2.68 1.51 -23.59
CA SER A 275 3.47 2.74 -23.57
C SER A 275 3.22 3.51 -22.28
N ILE A 276 4.27 4.08 -21.68
CA ILE A 276 4.16 4.91 -20.47
C ILE A 276 4.85 6.24 -20.75
N THR A 277 4.12 7.34 -20.61
CA THR A 277 4.65 8.67 -20.93
C THR A 277 5.83 9.03 -20.01
N GLY A 278 7.02 9.21 -20.59
CA GLY A 278 8.22 9.65 -19.86
C GLY A 278 8.88 8.56 -19.02
N GLU A 279 8.41 7.31 -19.09
CA GLU A 279 8.92 6.19 -18.29
C GLU A 279 9.11 4.95 -19.17
N ASP A 280 10.05 4.10 -18.79
CA ASP A 280 10.36 2.86 -19.48
C ASP A 280 9.41 1.73 -19.01
N PRO A 281 8.49 1.22 -19.86
CA PRO A 281 7.53 0.20 -19.43
C PRO A 281 8.17 -1.11 -19.02
N ALA A 282 9.37 -1.43 -19.53
CA ALA A 282 10.08 -2.65 -19.17
C ALA A 282 10.53 -2.68 -17.70
N LYS A 283 10.58 -1.52 -17.02
CA LYS A 283 10.89 -1.44 -15.59
C LYS A 283 9.68 -1.69 -14.69
N ALA A 284 8.47 -1.49 -15.21
CA ALA A 284 7.23 -1.65 -14.45
C ALA A 284 6.59 -3.02 -14.66
N LEU A 285 6.79 -3.64 -15.82
CA LEU A 285 6.22 -4.93 -16.18
C LEU A 285 7.13 -6.08 -15.78
N SER A 286 6.55 -7.11 -15.16
CA SER A 286 7.27 -8.34 -14.86
C SER A 286 7.69 -9.08 -16.15
N THR A 287 8.65 -9.99 -16.07
CA THR A 287 8.93 -10.96 -17.14
C THR A 287 8.97 -12.35 -16.50
N GLY A 288 8.39 -13.35 -17.16
CA GLY A 288 8.28 -14.69 -16.60
C GLY A 288 7.49 -15.66 -17.47
N PRO A 289 7.05 -16.80 -16.90
CA PRO A 289 6.36 -17.84 -17.65
C PRO A 289 5.09 -17.39 -18.39
N THR A 290 4.38 -16.40 -17.82
CA THR A 290 3.13 -15.86 -18.38
C THR A 290 3.34 -14.66 -19.30
N GLN A 291 4.53 -14.04 -19.29
CA GLN A 291 4.74 -12.82 -20.06
C GLN A 291 6.18 -12.53 -20.46
N GLN A 292 6.35 -12.02 -21.68
CA GLN A 292 7.63 -11.63 -22.26
C GLN A 292 7.55 -10.18 -22.75
N VAL A 293 8.59 -9.41 -22.46
CA VAL A 293 8.68 -7.99 -22.83
C VAL A 293 9.71 -7.82 -23.93
N GLU A 294 9.29 -7.25 -25.05
CA GLU A 294 10.16 -6.85 -26.16
C GLU A 294 10.17 -5.33 -26.28
N ARG A 295 11.37 -4.72 -26.21
CA ARG A 295 11.49 -3.25 -26.27
C ARG A 295 11.23 -2.76 -27.69
N VAL A 296 10.33 -1.79 -27.84
CA VAL A 296 10.04 -1.11 -29.11
C VAL A 296 10.70 0.26 -29.17
N SER A 297 10.71 0.98 -28.04
CA SER A 297 11.41 2.26 -27.85
C SER A 297 11.68 2.49 -26.37
N ASP A 298 12.21 3.67 -26.00
CA ASP A 298 12.42 4.02 -24.60
C ASP A 298 11.13 4.17 -23.77
N TYR A 299 9.99 4.36 -24.43
CA TYR A 299 8.70 4.61 -23.80
C TYR A 299 7.62 3.60 -24.23
N ALA A 300 8.00 2.53 -24.95
CA ALA A 300 7.07 1.53 -25.45
C ALA A 300 7.68 0.13 -25.55
N VAL A 301 6.86 -0.88 -25.24
CA VAL A 301 7.18 -2.29 -25.37
C VAL A 301 6.05 -3.05 -26.05
N ASP A 302 6.38 -4.17 -26.70
CA ASP A 302 5.42 -5.22 -27.01
C ASP A 302 5.48 -6.27 -25.91
N LEU A 303 4.36 -6.43 -25.21
CA LEU A 303 4.16 -7.39 -24.15
C LEU A 303 3.40 -8.59 -24.73
N THR A 304 4.08 -9.73 -24.84
CA THR A 304 3.42 -11.01 -25.11
C THR A 304 2.94 -11.59 -23.79
N VAL A 305 1.64 -11.86 -23.65
CA VAL A 305 1.03 -12.55 -22.51
C VAL A 305 0.53 -13.92 -22.97
N THR A 306 0.77 -14.95 -22.17
CA THR A 306 0.41 -16.34 -22.47
C THR A 306 -0.30 -16.98 -21.28
N ALA A 307 -1.47 -17.57 -21.54
CA ALA A 307 -2.16 -18.43 -20.59
C ALA A 307 -1.39 -19.74 -20.44
N ILE A 308 -1.06 -20.12 -19.20
CA ILE A 308 -0.27 -21.33 -18.92
C ILE A 308 -1.04 -22.29 -18.02
N ALA A 309 -0.69 -23.56 -18.13
CA ALA A 309 -1.01 -24.61 -17.17
C ALA A 309 0.28 -25.16 -16.56
N PRO A 310 0.24 -25.85 -15.41
CA PRO A 310 1.40 -26.56 -14.91
C PRO A 310 1.86 -27.59 -15.96
N PRO A 311 3.17 -27.84 -16.09
CA PRO A 311 3.65 -28.90 -16.96
C PRO A 311 3.22 -30.28 -16.44
N GLU A 312 3.22 -31.29 -17.30
CA GLU A 312 2.96 -32.68 -16.87
C GLU A 312 4.00 -33.12 -15.82
N GLU A 313 5.27 -32.79 -16.05
CA GLU A 313 6.38 -33.05 -15.14
C GLU A 313 7.19 -31.78 -14.87
N ALA A 314 7.85 -31.73 -13.71
CA ALA A 314 8.72 -30.61 -13.38
C ALA A 314 9.93 -30.58 -14.31
N PRO A 315 10.32 -29.41 -14.86
CA PRO A 315 11.54 -29.29 -15.64
C PRO A 315 12.77 -29.75 -14.84
N ALA A 316 13.74 -30.36 -15.53
CA ALA A 316 14.99 -30.78 -14.90
C ALA A 316 15.68 -29.59 -14.20
N GLY A 317 16.03 -29.77 -12.93
CA GLY A 317 16.67 -28.73 -12.11
C GLY A 317 15.73 -27.65 -11.58
N ALA A 318 14.42 -27.73 -11.82
CA ALA A 318 13.47 -26.80 -11.20
C ALA A 318 13.49 -26.99 -9.66
N PRO A 319 13.53 -25.90 -8.88
CA PRO A 319 13.53 -26.02 -7.42
C PRO A 319 12.21 -26.67 -6.97
N GLN A 320 12.28 -27.65 -6.07
CA GLN A 320 11.07 -28.29 -5.54
C GLN A 320 10.28 -27.34 -4.64
N ASN A 321 10.99 -26.46 -3.92
CA ASN A 321 10.41 -25.47 -3.03
C ASN A 321 10.95 -24.08 -3.42
N PRO A 322 10.08 -23.10 -3.73
CA PRO A 322 10.51 -21.77 -4.14
C PRO A 322 10.97 -20.88 -2.98
N GLY A 323 10.83 -21.31 -1.72
CA GLY A 323 11.21 -20.55 -0.54
C GLY A 323 10.27 -20.78 0.65
N ARG A 324 10.78 -20.62 1.88
CA ARG A 324 9.99 -20.81 3.12
C ARG A 324 8.88 -19.76 3.23
N GLU A 325 9.14 -18.55 2.77
CA GLU A 325 8.23 -17.41 2.75
C GLU A 325 6.94 -17.67 1.96
N PHE A 326 6.99 -18.57 0.97
CA PHE A 326 5.82 -18.95 0.18
C PHE A 326 4.97 -20.05 0.81
N LEU A 327 5.42 -20.61 1.94
CA LEU A 327 4.73 -21.67 2.69
C LEU A 327 4.34 -21.19 4.10
N ALA A 328 5.17 -20.36 4.72
CA ALA A 328 4.95 -19.87 6.07
C ALA A 328 3.76 -18.90 6.15
N PRO A 329 3.02 -18.90 7.28
CA PRO A 329 2.06 -17.85 7.57
C PRO A 329 2.76 -16.51 7.79
N ASN A 330 2.06 -15.41 7.54
CA ASN A 330 2.52 -14.06 7.85
C ASN A 330 1.33 -13.14 8.23
N GLU A 331 1.59 -11.85 8.44
CA GLU A 331 0.62 -10.86 8.90
C GLU A 331 -0.62 -10.70 8.00
N TYR A 332 -0.56 -11.10 6.73
CA TYR A 332 -1.68 -10.98 5.78
C TYR A 332 -2.15 -12.31 5.21
N ILE A 333 -1.29 -13.34 5.21
CA ILE A 333 -1.56 -14.68 4.71
C ILE A 333 -1.44 -15.67 5.89
N GLN A 334 -2.39 -15.60 6.82
CA GLN A 334 -2.45 -16.45 8.01
C GLN A 334 -2.90 -17.88 7.69
N SER A 335 -2.04 -18.66 7.03
CA SER A 335 -2.29 -20.07 6.69
C SER A 335 -2.40 -21.00 7.91
N ASP A 336 -2.07 -20.49 9.10
CA ASP A 336 -2.22 -21.15 10.40
C ASP A 336 -3.55 -20.85 11.12
N ASP A 337 -4.36 -19.90 10.62
CA ASP A 337 -5.70 -19.63 11.18
C ASP A 337 -6.63 -20.84 11.01
N ASN A 338 -7.34 -21.19 12.08
CA ASN A 338 -8.21 -22.38 12.11
C ASN A 338 -9.33 -22.33 11.07
N ARG A 339 -9.88 -21.14 10.76
CA ARG A 339 -10.93 -20.99 9.74
C ARG A 339 -10.35 -21.15 8.34
N VAL A 340 -9.18 -20.57 8.07
CA VAL A 340 -8.46 -20.76 6.79
C VAL A 340 -8.20 -22.25 6.55
N ARG A 341 -7.66 -22.95 7.55
CA ARG A 341 -7.42 -24.41 7.47
C ARG A 341 -8.69 -25.21 7.25
N LYS A 342 -9.79 -24.84 7.93
CA LYS A 342 -11.09 -25.47 7.76
C LYS A 342 -11.62 -25.28 6.34
N HIS A 343 -11.64 -24.06 5.82
CA HIS A 343 -12.09 -23.77 4.46
C HIS A 343 -11.26 -24.52 3.42
N ALA A 344 -9.94 -24.57 3.61
CA ALA A 344 -9.05 -25.34 2.74
C ALA A 344 -9.39 -26.84 2.73
N ALA A 345 -9.62 -27.43 3.91
CA ALA A 345 -10.01 -28.83 4.04
C ALA A 345 -11.39 -29.11 3.40
N ASP A 346 -12.38 -28.24 3.64
CA ASP A 346 -13.72 -28.36 3.08
C ASP A 346 -13.71 -28.29 1.54
N ALA A 347 -12.82 -27.46 0.96
CA ALA A 347 -12.66 -27.30 -0.47
C ALA A 347 -12.04 -28.53 -1.15
N VAL A 348 -10.97 -29.09 -0.58
CA VAL A 348 -10.19 -30.16 -1.23
C VAL A 348 -10.71 -31.57 -0.94
N LYS A 349 -11.40 -31.78 0.19
CA LYS A 349 -11.82 -33.12 0.65
C LYS A 349 -10.65 -34.11 0.63
N ASP A 350 -10.76 -35.20 -0.13
CA ASP A 350 -9.75 -36.27 -0.22
C ASP A 350 -8.76 -36.08 -1.40
N GLU A 351 -8.84 -34.97 -2.13
CA GLU A 351 -7.92 -34.69 -3.24
C GLU A 351 -6.48 -34.52 -2.70
N SER A 352 -5.51 -35.11 -3.40
CA SER A 352 -4.09 -35.12 -3.01
C SER A 352 -3.17 -34.45 -4.03
N GLU A 353 -3.62 -34.28 -5.27
CA GLU A 353 -2.82 -33.67 -6.33
C GLU A 353 -2.79 -32.13 -6.15
N PRO A 354 -1.62 -31.49 -5.99
CA PRO A 354 -1.52 -30.08 -5.62
C PRO A 354 -2.21 -29.12 -6.59
N TRP A 355 -2.13 -29.35 -7.91
CA TRP A 355 -2.80 -28.47 -8.86
C TRP A 355 -4.31 -28.58 -8.73
N LYS A 356 -4.84 -29.80 -8.61
CA LYS A 356 -6.27 -30.03 -8.44
C LYS A 356 -6.79 -29.49 -7.13
N GLN A 357 -6.04 -29.64 -6.03
CA GLN A 357 -6.33 -28.98 -4.75
C GLN A 357 -6.45 -27.46 -4.94
N SER A 358 -5.49 -26.85 -5.65
CA SER A 358 -5.48 -25.39 -5.90
C SER A 358 -6.71 -24.94 -6.69
N GLN A 359 -7.11 -25.66 -7.74
CA GLN A 359 -8.32 -25.37 -8.51
C GLN A 359 -9.61 -25.55 -7.68
N LEU A 360 -9.68 -26.57 -6.82
CA LEU A 360 -10.81 -26.78 -5.93
C LEU A 360 -10.93 -25.64 -4.90
N MET A 361 -9.81 -25.19 -4.33
CA MET A 361 -9.77 -24.04 -3.42
C MET A 361 -10.13 -22.73 -4.13
N GLU A 362 -9.63 -22.50 -5.34
CA GLU A 362 -10.00 -21.34 -6.17
C GLU A 362 -11.52 -21.29 -6.39
N LYS A 363 -12.10 -22.41 -6.83
CA LYS A 363 -13.55 -22.53 -7.03
C LYS A 363 -14.31 -22.33 -5.73
N TRP A 364 -13.85 -22.90 -4.61
CA TRP A 364 -14.48 -22.73 -3.32
C TRP A 364 -14.50 -21.25 -2.89
N VAL A 365 -13.39 -20.52 -3.05
CA VAL A 365 -13.33 -19.10 -2.72
C VAL A 365 -14.31 -18.32 -3.60
N ALA A 366 -14.31 -18.55 -4.91
CA ALA A 366 -15.24 -17.92 -5.85
C ALA A 366 -16.72 -18.14 -5.49
N GLU A 367 -17.04 -19.35 -5.01
CA GLU A 367 -18.40 -19.74 -4.63
C GLU A 367 -18.80 -19.24 -3.23
N ASN A 368 -17.87 -18.93 -2.33
CA ASN A 368 -18.19 -18.56 -0.95
C ASN A 368 -18.02 -17.06 -0.67
N LEU A 369 -17.12 -16.35 -1.37
CA LEU A 369 -16.96 -14.89 -1.26
C LEU A 369 -17.98 -14.13 -2.13
N LYS A 370 -19.28 -14.30 -1.82
CA LYS A 370 -20.36 -13.70 -2.63
C LYS A 370 -20.67 -12.25 -2.29
N GLN A 371 -20.31 -11.80 -1.09
CA GLN A 371 -20.56 -10.42 -0.66
C GLN A 371 -19.44 -9.52 -1.20
N LYS A 372 -19.72 -8.81 -2.29
CA LYS A 372 -18.80 -7.80 -2.83
C LYS A 372 -18.72 -6.63 -1.85
N ASN A 373 -17.59 -6.53 -1.18
CA ASN A 373 -17.30 -5.44 -0.26
C ASN A 373 -16.06 -4.70 -0.77
N PHE A 374 -16.26 -3.46 -1.23
CA PHE A 374 -15.20 -2.58 -1.71
C PHE A 374 -14.83 -1.50 -0.68
N SER A 375 -15.42 -1.55 0.52
CA SER A 375 -15.22 -0.56 1.59
C SER A 375 -13.91 -0.77 2.37
N THR A 376 -13.22 -1.88 2.13
CA THR A 376 -11.92 -2.22 2.72
C THR A 376 -10.81 -2.03 1.67
N LEU A 377 -9.67 -1.48 2.08
CA LEU A 377 -8.49 -1.36 1.20
C LEU A 377 -7.72 -2.66 1.07
N LEU A 378 -7.69 -3.45 2.15
CA LEU A 378 -7.11 -4.78 2.25
C LEU A 378 -7.51 -5.40 3.59
N ALA A 379 -8.17 -6.55 3.57
CA ALA A 379 -8.30 -7.42 4.74
C ALA A 379 -7.27 -8.55 4.70
N SER A 380 -6.87 -9.02 5.88
CA SER A 380 -6.04 -10.22 6.03
C SER A 380 -6.82 -11.50 5.72
N ALA A 381 -6.14 -12.59 5.36
CA ALA A 381 -6.80 -13.87 5.08
C ALA A 381 -7.64 -14.38 6.26
N ALA A 382 -7.25 -14.12 7.51
CA ALA A 382 -8.01 -14.50 8.69
C ALA A 382 -9.33 -13.71 8.86
N GLU A 383 -9.34 -12.43 8.51
CA GLU A 383 -10.57 -11.61 8.49
C GLU A 383 -11.49 -12.06 7.35
N VAL A 384 -10.93 -12.27 6.16
CA VAL A 384 -11.71 -12.76 5.00
C VAL A 384 -12.30 -14.14 5.29
N ALA A 385 -11.56 -15.05 5.92
CA ALA A 385 -12.06 -16.36 6.32
C ALA A 385 -13.20 -16.29 7.35
N LYS A 386 -13.32 -15.18 8.11
CA LYS A 386 -14.41 -14.94 9.04
C LYS A 386 -15.66 -14.44 8.33
N ASP A 387 -15.51 -13.42 7.50
CA ASP A 387 -16.64 -12.64 6.98
C ASP A 387 -17.05 -13.06 5.56
N LEU A 388 -16.17 -13.78 4.84
CA LEU A 388 -16.36 -14.28 3.47
C LEU A 388 -16.89 -13.18 2.53
N SER A 389 -16.30 -12.00 2.63
CA SER A 389 -16.65 -10.81 1.86
C SER A 389 -15.39 -10.05 1.46
N GLY A 390 -15.46 -9.36 0.32
CA GLY A 390 -14.35 -8.56 -0.19
C GLY A 390 -14.36 -8.45 -1.71
N ASP A 391 -13.23 -8.04 -2.27
CA ASP A 391 -13.00 -7.93 -3.71
C ASP A 391 -11.78 -8.75 -4.16
N CYS A 392 -11.17 -8.42 -5.29
CA CYS A 392 -10.02 -9.16 -5.82
C CYS A 392 -8.89 -9.33 -4.81
N THR A 393 -8.73 -8.35 -3.93
CA THR A 393 -7.71 -8.36 -2.89
C THR A 393 -7.95 -9.48 -1.88
N GLU A 394 -9.17 -9.55 -1.32
CA GLU A 394 -9.58 -10.57 -0.36
C GLU A 394 -9.63 -11.98 -0.96
N HIS A 395 -10.04 -12.10 -2.23
CA HIS A 395 -10.03 -13.37 -2.95
C HIS A 395 -8.60 -13.92 -3.07
N ALA A 396 -7.65 -13.07 -3.47
CA ALA A 396 -6.27 -13.48 -3.68
C ALA A 396 -5.55 -13.87 -2.38
N VAL A 397 -5.74 -13.11 -1.29
CA VAL A 397 -5.09 -13.42 -0.01
C VAL A 397 -5.69 -14.67 0.65
N LEU A 398 -7.01 -14.86 0.57
CA LEU A 398 -7.64 -16.06 1.13
C LEU A 398 -7.23 -17.31 0.35
N LEU A 399 -7.27 -17.27 -0.99
CA LEU A 399 -6.82 -18.39 -1.82
C LEU A 399 -5.34 -18.72 -1.54
N ALA A 400 -4.46 -17.70 -1.48
CA ALA A 400 -3.06 -17.90 -1.14
C ALA A 400 -2.90 -18.59 0.22
N ALA A 401 -3.62 -18.15 1.25
CA ALA A 401 -3.55 -18.72 2.59
C ALA A 401 -4.08 -20.17 2.65
N MET A 402 -5.17 -20.47 1.95
CA MET A 402 -5.71 -21.83 1.83
C MET A 402 -4.70 -22.77 1.13
N CYS A 403 -4.03 -22.32 0.06
CA CYS A 403 -2.97 -23.08 -0.59
C CYS A 403 -1.81 -23.38 0.36
N ARG A 404 -1.31 -22.38 1.10
CA ARG A 404 -0.23 -22.58 2.09
C ARG A 404 -0.65 -23.53 3.21
N ALA A 405 -1.91 -23.48 3.65
CA ALA A 405 -2.46 -24.39 4.66
C ALA A 405 -2.45 -25.87 4.20
N ARG A 406 -2.41 -26.13 2.89
CA ARG A 406 -2.26 -27.46 2.28
C ARG A 406 -0.83 -27.78 1.85
N GLY A 407 0.15 -26.95 2.20
CA GLY A 407 1.56 -27.15 1.85
C GLY A 407 1.89 -26.80 0.39
N ILE A 408 1.02 -26.07 -0.29
CA ILE A 408 1.22 -25.60 -1.67
C ILE A 408 1.83 -24.20 -1.60
N PRO A 409 3.06 -23.98 -2.11
CA PRO A 409 3.66 -22.65 -2.07
C PRO A 409 2.82 -21.67 -2.88
N SER A 410 2.53 -20.50 -2.31
CA SER A 410 1.69 -19.49 -2.95
C SER A 410 2.19 -18.07 -2.69
N ARG A 411 1.88 -17.19 -3.64
CA ARG A 411 2.09 -15.74 -3.56
C ARG A 411 0.93 -15.00 -4.21
N VAL A 412 0.84 -13.70 -3.97
CA VAL A 412 -0.10 -12.85 -4.69
C VAL A 412 0.61 -12.18 -5.86
N ALA A 413 -0.12 -11.96 -6.95
CA ALA A 413 0.35 -11.22 -8.11
C ALA A 413 -0.58 -10.01 -8.34
N VAL A 414 0.03 -8.87 -8.63
CA VAL A 414 -0.67 -7.61 -8.86
C VAL A 414 -0.48 -7.17 -10.29
N GLY A 415 -1.55 -6.66 -10.91
CA GLY A 415 -1.50 -6.17 -12.27
C GLY A 415 -2.85 -5.71 -12.78
N LEU A 416 -3.15 -6.07 -14.02
CA LEU A 416 -4.33 -5.62 -14.75
C LEU A 416 -5.12 -6.82 -15.29
N VAL A 417 -6.44 -6.75 -15.21
CA VAL A 417 -7.35 -7.68 -15.90
C VAL A 417 -8.22 -6.93 -16.89
N TYR A 418 -8.46 -7.52 -18.06
CA TYR A 418 -9.37 -6.94 -19.04
C TYR A 418 -10.83 -7.05 -18.58
N VAL A 419 -11.57 -5.95 -18.68
CA VAL A 419 -12.99 -5.86 -18.35
C VAL A 419 -13.79 -5.68 -19.63
N PRO A 420 -14.41 -6.75 -20.18
CA PRO A 420 -15.06 -6.71 -21.49
C PRO A 420 -16.16 -5.65 -21.63
N SER A 421 -16.94 -5.42 -20.57
CA SER A 421 -18.04 -4.44 -20.55
C SER A 421 -17.56 -2.99 -20.69
N LEU A 422 -16.28 -2.72 -20.39
CA LEU A 422 -15.68 -1.39 -20.43
C LEU A 422 -14.60 -1.25 -21.50
N ALA A 423 -14.28 -2.32 -22.24
CA ALA A 423 -13.20 -2.38 -23.22
C ALA A 423 -11.86 -1.80 -22.69
N SER A 424 -11.58 -2.09 -21.42
CA SER A 424 -10.50 -1.47 -20.64
C SER A 424 -9.88 -2.50 -19.69
N PHE A 425 -8.62 -2.30 -19.36
CA PHE A 425 -7.94 -3.01 -18.28
C PHE A 425 -8.15 -2.27 -16.95
N GLY A 426 -8.42 -3.02 -15.87
CA GLY A 426 -8.53 -2.48 -14.53
C GLY A 426 -7.55 -3.15 -13.56
N GLY A 427 -7.16 -2.41 -12.52
CA GLY A 427 -6.29 -2.93 -11.46
C GLY A 427 -6.87 -4.19 -10.82
N HIS A 428 -6.03 -5.21 -10.66
CA HIS A 428 -6.45 -6.52 -10.17
C HIS A 428 -5.35 -7.20 -9.35
N MET A 429 -5.76 -8.11 -8.47
CA MET A 429 -4.87 -8.99 -7.73
C MET A 429 -5.39 -10.42 -7.80
N TRP A 430 -4.48 -11.37 -8.00
CA TRP A 430 -4.78 -12.80 -8.09
C TRP A 430 -3.71 -13.62 -7.36
N THR A 431 -3.88 -14.94 -7.32
CA THR A 431 -2.94 -15.86 -6.65
C THR A 431 -2.09 -16.59 -7.68
N GLU A 432 -0.80 -16.75 -7.39
CA GLU A 432 0.05 -17.71 -8.09
C GLU A 432 0.43 -18.84 -7.14
N VAL A 433 0.32 -20.08 -7.60
CA VAL A 433 0.76 -21.28 -6.89
C VAL A 433 1.97 -21.89 -7.58
N TYR A 434 2.90 -22.43 -6.80
CA TYR A 434 4.07 -23.10 -7.35
C TYR A 434 3.81 -24.60 -7.46
N VAL A 435 3.60 -25.08 -8.68
CA VAL A 435 3.32 -26.49 -8.96
C VAL A 435 4.26 -26.99 -10.05
N ARG A 436 4.91 -28.12 -9.78
CA ARG A 436 5.82 -28.81 -10.72
C ARG A 436 6.86 -27.87 -11.34
N GLY A 437 7.53 -27.09 -10.50
CA GLY A 437 8.64 -26.24 -10.93
C GLY A 437 8.22 -24.90 -11.55
N LYS A 438 6.93 -24.54 -11.55
CA LYS A 438 6.45 -23.30 -12.16
C LYS A 438 5.43 -22.57 -11.29
N TRP A 439 5.51 -21.25 -11.29
CA TRP A 439 4.43 -20.39 -10.81
C TRP A 439 3.29 -20.38 -11.84
N VAL A 440 2.11 -20.80 -11.41
CA VAL A 440 0.91 -20.90 -12.22
C VAL A 440 -0.20 -20.05 -11.58
N PRO A 441 -0.81 -19.14 -12.33
CA PRO A 441 -1.83 -18.25 -11.79
C PRO A 441 -3.22 -18.89 -11.69
N LEU A 442 -3.96 -18.45 -10.69
CA LEU A 442 -5.37 -18.74 -10.41
C LEU A 442 -6.07 -17.44 -10.00
N ASP A 443 -7.32 -17.27 -10.42
CA ASP A 443 -8.12 -16.11 -10.08
C ASP A 443 -9.44 -16.55 -9.43
N ALA A 444 -9.46 -16.50 -8.11
CA ALA A 444 -10.64 -16.82 -7.32
C ALA A 444 -11.82 -15.85 -7.53
N THR A 445 -11.64 -14.71 -8.18
CA THR A 445 -12.80 -13.88 -8.60
C THR A 445 -13.55 -14.49 -9.79
N LEU A 446 -12.91 -15.42 -10.51
CA LEU A 446 -13.46 -16.11 -11.69
C LEU A 446 -13.75 -17.59 -11.42
N GLY A 447 -12.89 -18.28 -10.66
CA GLY A 447 -13.07 -19.71 -10.32
C GLY A 447 -12.98 -20.67 -11.51
N ARG A 448 -12.11 -20.38 -12.49
CA ARG A 448 -12.06 -21.08 -13.79
C ARG A 448 -11.00 -22.17 -13.90
N GLY A 449 -10.21 -22.40 -12.86
CA GLY A 449 -9.11 -23.37 -12.86
C GLY A 449 -7.86 -22.88 -13.56
N GLY A 450 -7.71 -21.57 -13.75
CA GLY A 450 -6.64 -20.90 -14.49
C GLY A 450 -7.08 -19.54 -15.01
N ILE A 451 -6.14 -18.77 -15.58
CA ILE A 451 -6.41 -17.45 -16.17
C ILE A 451 -6.13 -17.45 -17.68
N ALA A 452 -6.77 -16.54 -18.41
CA ALA A 452 -6.48 -16.29 -19.81
C ALA A 452 -5.35 -15.25 -19.97
N ALA A 453 -4.90 -15.03 -21.21
CA ALA A 453 -3.91 -14.01 -21.54
C ALA A 453 -4.47 -12.57 -21.48
N ASP A 454 -5.58 -12.37 -20.78
CA ASP A 454 -6.21 -11.08 -20.49
C ASP A 454 -5.80 -10.50 -19.12
N HIS A 455 -4.80 -11.11 -18.49
CA HIS A 455 -4.16 -10.67 -17.25
C HIS A 455 -2.71 -10.23 -17.50
N ILE A 456 -2.40 -8.97 -17.21
CA ILE A 456 -1.05 -8.39 -17.36
C ILE A 456 -0.44 -8.19 -15.97
N LYS A 457 0.68 -8.84 -15.67
CA LYS A 457 1.34 -8.76 -14.36
C LYS A 457 2.35 -7.61 -14.27
N PHE A 458 2.32 -6.90 -13.14
CA PHE A 458 3.32 -5.89 -12.79
C PHE A 458 4.31 -6.43 -11.76
N GLY A 459 3.82 -7.17 -10.76
CA GLY A 459 4.67 -7.75 -9.74
C GLY A 459 3.99 -8.88 -8.98
N ASP A 460 4.73 -9.46 -8.05
CA ASP A 460 4.22 -10.42 -7.07
C ASP A 460 4.87 -10.20 -5.70
N SER A 461 4.24 -10.74 -4.66
CA SER A 461 4.75 -10.66 -3.30
C SER A 461 4.34 -11.86 -2.46
N SER A 462 5.25 -12.25 -1.57
CA SER A 462 4.99 -13.23 -0.52
C SER A 462 4.24 -12.63 0.68
N PHE A 463 4.25 -11.29 0.81
CA PHE A 463 3.90 -10.49 1.99
C PHE A 463 4.73 -10.81 3.24
N SER A 464 5.93 -11.40 3.08
CA SER A 464 6.83 -11.67 4.20
C SER A 464 7.59 -10.42 4.66
N SER A 465 7.75 -10.28 5.97
CA SER A 465 8.38 -9.13 6.63
C SER A 465 9.89 -9.00 6.42
N ASP A 466 10.55 -10.07 5.97
CA ASP A 466 12.02 -10.14 5.80
C ASP A 466 12.51 -9.55 4.47
N GLY A 467 11.60 -9.16 3.57
CA GLY A 467 11.96 -8.59 2.27
C GLY A 467 10.87 -7.72 1.63
N ASP A 468 9.61 -7.93 1.97
CA ASP A 468 8.50 -7.26 1.32
C ASP A 468 7.97 -6.05 2.12
N VAL A 469 7.44 -5.13 1.34
CA VAL A 469 6.76 -3.91 1.74
C VAL A 469 5.28 -4.22 2.04
N SER A 470 4.60 -3.38 2.82
CA SER A 470 3.14 -3.48 3.08
C SER A 470 2.40 -3.85 1.78
N PRO A 471 1.35 -4.69 1.79
CA PRO A 471 0.65 -5.12 0.57
C PRO A 471 0.24 -3.99 -0.39
N ILE A 472 -0.04 -2.80 0.14
CA ILE A 472 -0.33 -1.60 -0.66
C ILE A 472 0.83 -1.21 -1.60
N MET A 473 2.06 -1.50 -1.21
CA MET A 473 3.26 -1.23 -2.00
C MET A 473 3.46 -2.22 -3.14
N SER A 474 2.87 -3.42 -3.05
CA SER A 474 2.85 -4.35 -4.19
C SER A 474 2.05 -3.78 -5.37
N PHE A 475 1.14 -2.84 -5.10
CA PHE A 475 0.40 -2.09 -6.12
C PHE A 475 1.13 -0.84 -6.62
N LEU A 476 2.22 -0.42 -5.98
CA LEU A 476 2.83 0.88 -6.29
C LEU A 476 3.38 0.98 -7.73
N PRO A 477 4.08 -0.03 -8.28
CA PRO A 477 4.51 0.00 -9.69
C PRO A 477 3.32 0.13 -10.65
N LEU A 478 2.22 -0.56 -10.36
CA LEU A 478 0.98 -0.46 -11.11
C LEU A 478 0.41 0.97 -11.02
N VAL A 479 0.16 1.48 -9.80
CA VAL A 479 -0.47 2.80 -9.61
C VAL A 479 0.37 3.93 -10.21
N ALA A 480 1.69 3.88 -10.10
CA ALA A 480 2.58 4.86 -10.72
C ALA A 480 2.41 4.89 -12.25
N ALA A 481 2.28 3.72 -12.88
CA ALA A 481 2.16 3.60 -14.32
C ALA A 481 0.77 4.01 -14.86
N LEU A 482 -0.32 3.72 -14.13
CA LEU A 482 -1.69 3.81 -14.67
C LEU A 482 -2.06 5.18 -15.22
N SER A 483 -1.64 6.26 -14.56
CA SER A 483 -1.98 7.62 -14.99
C SER A 483 -1.37 8.03 -16.34
N LYS A 484 -0.31 7.35 -16.77
CA LYS A 484 0.47 7.67 -17.98
C LYS A 484 0.48 6.54 -19.01
N MET A 485 -0.17 5.42 -18.69
CA MET A 485 -0.13 4.19 -19.47
C MET A 485 -1.16 4.20 -20.60
N LYS A 486 -0.75 3.68 -21.75
CA LYS A 486 -1.62 3.30 -22.86
C LYS A 486 -1.39 1.83 -23.20
N ILE A 487 -2.46 1.10 -23.47
CA ILE A 487 -2.42 -0.28 -23.94
C ILE A 487 -3.13 -0.36 -25.29
N GLU A 488 -2.49 -0.97 -26.28
CA GLU A 488 -3.08 -1.26 -27.58
C GLU A 488 -3.00 -2.75 -27.87
N VAL A 489 -4.11 -3.39 -28.21
CA VAL A 489 -4.15 -4.80 -28.60
C VAL A 489 -3.56 -4.96 -30.00
N ARG A 490 -2.54 -5.81 -30.15
CA ARG A 490 -1.82 -6.05 -31.42
C ARG A 490 -2.16 -7.39 -32.05
N ASP A 491 -2.21 -8.45 -31.24
CA ASP A 491 -2.50 -9.81 -31.68
C ASP A 491 -3.23 -10.57 -30.55
N VAL A 492 -4.16 -11.46 -30.91
CA VAL A 492 -4.96 -12.26 -29.97
C VAL A 492 -5.18 -13.64 -30.57
N LYS A 493 -4.82 -14.68 -29.82
CA LYS A 493 -4.97 -16.09 -30.19
C LYS A 493 -5.75 -16.83 -29.11
N TYR A 494 -6.67 -17.69 -29.55
CA TYR A 494 -7.55 -18.50 -28.69
C TYR A 494 -7.13 -19.98 -28.64
N GLU A 495 -6.23 -20.39 -29.53
CA GLU A 495 -5.70 -21.75 -29.68
C GLU A 495 -4.18 -21.77 -29.49
#